data_AF-A0A258SV87-F1
#
_entry.id   AF-A0A258SV87-F1
#
_cell.length_a   1.000
_cell.length_b   1.000
_cell.length_c   1.000
_cell.angle_alpha   90.00
_cell.angle_beta   90.00
_cell.angle_gamma   90.00
#
_symmetry.space_group_name_H-M   'P 1'
#
loop_
_entity.id
_entity.type
_entity.pdbx_description
1 polymer ?
#
loop_
_entity_poly.entity_id
_entity_poly.type
_entity_poly.pdbx_seq_one_letter_code
_entity_poly.pdbx_strand_id
1 'polypeptide(L)'
;MLGSSALGSVLIVGGLVLAASLSAPTSALALPPSNCTVTGTTTLVQCDSTFASVSMVPGTGSLTVTDLTTVGVGYVSPLTTGTYDQTVTITGNTVINNPAYSGLIMQFGTNSGGTVIPVTVNAAVTVGAGVSITSHDGFGAVWVRNDYGGSISIDNAGTLLSSWTATVYPPAAALDATTNLGAVTVVNSGSVTSVNGRGIYADGNYRGPTDGTEQTVSVTNTATGTVSSMGASIRVIDYFGLAQIINDGTVNSTLQQGLVTWSAAGDSLIRNSGHVTSGNDNAVFAMSEIGSSTIVNSGTVTATGDPTLDAAHSALTSPQGMNGLRTSAYTSGDVSITNTATGNVTSNRDAGIRAETPTGNATVVNDGTVTGVYGIVVNSGVGTGTTDATVPTIAGTARVTNTGTVNASDLAVLIDATTNALVNSGTLATTGAIAVQTGNGNSTVTTSGRISAGSPSGTAISFGSGSNRLVLADTATLVGNVINASTGNTLELNGSASGTLDLASVSATGAFQGFSTLVKS
;
A
#
# COMPACT_ATOMS: atom_id res chain seq x y z
N MET A 1 -10.57 0.83 12.90
CA MET A 1 -11.21 2.16 13.09
C MET A 1 -11.16 2.93 11.77
N LEU A 2 -12.21 2.83 10.95
CA LEU A 2 -12.62 3.82 9.94
C LEU A 2 -14.09 3.50 9.69
N GLY A 3 -14.98 4.42 10.10
CA GLY A 3 -16.41 4.27 9.92
C GLY A 3 -16.75 4.30 8.45
N SER A 4 -17.41 3.24 7.99
CA SER A 4 -18.11 3.19 6.72
C SER A 4 -19.10 4.35 6.65
N SER A 5 -18.82 5.35 5.82
CA SER A 5 -19.83 6.33 5.44
C SER A 5 -20.79 5.66 4.46
N ALA A 6 -21.84 5.03 4.99
CA ALA A 6 -23.07 4.79 4.26
C ALA A 6 -23.74 6.16 4.03
N LEU A 7 -23.25 6.93 3.06
CA LEU A 7 -23.93 8.12 2.59
C LEU A 7 -24.85 7.72 1.45
N GLY A 8 -26.14 7.67 1.76
CA GLY A 8 -27.21 7.52 0.79
C GLY A 8 -27.07 8.57 -0.29
N SER A 9 -26.78 8.11 -1.51
CA SER A 9 -26.75 8.95 -2.69
C SER A 9 -28.19 9.14 -3.17
N VAL A 10 -28.75 10.31 -2.90
CA VAL A 10 -29.95 10.79 -3.58
C VAL A 10 -29.56 11.11 -5.02
N LEU A 11 -29.88 10.21 -5.95
CA LEU A 11 -29.73 10.43 -7.38
C LEU A 11 -30.92 11.27 -7.88
N ILE A 12 -30.69 12.56 -8.15
CA ILE A 12 -31.56 13.35 -9.02
C ILE A 12 -30.92 13.36 -10.40
N VAL A 13 -31.36 12.46 -11.27
CA VAL A 13 -31.37 12.68 -12.73
C VAL A 13 -32.71 12.18 -13.25
N GLY A 14 -33.74 13.01 -13.07
CA GLY A 14 -35.02 12.86 -13.76
C GLY A 14 -34.87 13.34 -15.20
N GLY A 15 -34.32 12.50 -16.06
CA GLY A 15 -34.35 12.66 -17.51
C GLY A 15 -35.64 12.05 -18.06
N LEU A 16 -36.56 12.92 -18.46
CA LEU A 16 -37.87 12.61 -19.04
C LEU A 16 -37.75 11.73 -20.31
N VAL A 17 -38.02 10.42 -20.21
CA VAL A 17 -38.24 9.55 -21.39
C VAL A 17 -39.73 9.60 -21.72
N LEU A 18 -40.09 10.46 -22.68
CA LEU A 18 -41.42 10.43 -23.28
C LEU A 18 -41.50 9.20 -24.18
N ALA A 19 -42.27 8.20 -23.75
CA ALA A 19 -42.67 7.08 -24.59
C ALA A 19 -43.61 7.59 -25.70
N ALA A 20 -43.11 7.64 -26.93
CA ALA A 20 -43.93 7.70 -28.13
C ALA A 20 -43.77 6.39 -28.90
N SER A 21 -44.70 5.47 -28.67
CA SER A 21 -44.98 4.40 -29.62
C SER A 21 -45.45 5.03 -30.93
N LEU A 22 -44.80 4.73 -32.06
CA LEU A 22 -45.46 4.35 -33.33
C LEU A 22 -44.41 4.02 -34.41
N SER A 23 -44.66 2.89 -35.09
CA SER A 23 -44.19 2.48 -36.42
C SER A 23 -42.69 2.41 -36.70
N ALA A 24 -42.20 1.16 -36.83
CA ALA A 24 -40.93 0.84 -37.48
C ALA A 24 -40.98 1.15 -38.98
N PRO A 25 -40.06 1.96 -39.52
CA PRO A 25 -39.51 1.72 -40.84
C PRO A 25 -38.29 0.81 -40.70
N THR A 26 -38.17 -0.16 -41.60
CA THR A 26 -36.96 -0.95 -41.79
C THR A 26 -35.81 -0.01 -42.17
N SER A 27 -35.05 0.43 -41.17
CA SER A 27 -33.82 1.16 -41.34
C SER A 27 -32.81 0.25 -42.01
N ALA A 28 -32.32 0.69 -43.18
CA ALA A 28 -31.07 0.20 -43.72
C ALA A 28 -30.02 0.18 -42.61
N LEU A 29 -29.24 -0.92 -42.54
CA LEU A 29 -28.10 -1.06 -41.63
C LEU A 29 -27.17 0.14 -41.85
N ALA A 30 -27.35 1.19 -41.05
CA ALA A 30 -26.36 2.25 -40.93
C ALA A 30 -25.11 1.55 -40.43
N LEU A 31 -24.04 1.62 -41.23
CA LEU A 31 -22.73 1.18 -40.79
C LEU A 31 -22.48 1.86 -39.43
N PRO A 32 -22.02 1.12 -38.41
CA PRO A 32 -21.68 1.75 -37.15
C PRO A 32 -20.72 2.91 -37.42
N PRO A 33 -20.85 4.05 -36.71
CA PRO A 33 -19.91 5.15 -36.83
C PRO A 33 -18.49 4.58 -36.78
N SER A 34 -17.62 4.97 -37.70
CA SER A 34 -16.30 4.33 -37.90
C SER A 34 -15.44 4.29 -36.64
N ASN A 35 -15.75 5.12 -35.65
CA ASN A 35 -15.03 5.26 -34.40
C ASN A 35 -15.48 4.29 -33.30
N CYS A 36 -16.66 3.65 -33.40
CA CYS A 36 -17.12 2.66 -32.42
C CYS A 36 -17.54 1.35 -33.09
N THR A 37 -16.98 0.24 -32.63
CA THR A 37 -17.38 -1.10 -33.06
C THR A 37 -17.81 -1.94 -31.86
N VAL A 38 -18.92 -2.66 -32.00
CA VAL A 38 -19.44 -3.58 -30.97
C VAL A 38 -19.51 -5.01 -31.49
N THR A 39 -19.36 -5.99 -30.60
CA THR A 39 -19.54 -7.41 -30.94
C THR A 39 -20.34 -8.15 -29.86
N GLY A 40 -20.81 -9.36 -30.21
CA GLY A 40 -21.44 -10.28 -29.26
C GLY A 40 -22.75 -9.73 -28.68
N THR A 41 -22.85 -9.72 -27.36
CA THR A 41 -24.05 -9.29 -26.62
C THR A 41 -24.10 -7.79 -26.32
N THR A 42 -23.17 -7.00 -26.86
CA THR A 42 -23.14 -5.54 -26.72
C THR A 42 -23.83 -4.88 -27.91
N THR A 43 -24.74 -3.94 -27.65
CA THR A 43 -25.44 -3.15 -28.67
C THR A 43 -25.03 -1.68 -28.58
N LEU A 44 -24.65 -1.10 -29.70
CA LEU A 44 -24.32 0.32 -29.78
C LEU A 44 -25.60 1.17 -29.69
N VAL A 45 -25.64 2.09 -28.73
CA VAL A 45 -26.76 3.03 -28.55
C VAL A 45 -26.42 4.37 -29.19
N GLN A 46 -25.19 4.85 -28.96
CA GLN A 46 -24.70 6.12 -29.48
C GLN A 46 -23.19 6.07 -29.66
N CYS A 47 -22.66 6.77 -30.66
CA CYS A 47 -21.22 7.01 -30.81
C CYS A 47 -20.98 8.32 -31.57
N ASP A 48 -20.78 9.38 -30.81
CA ASP A 48 -20.47 10.71 -31.34
C ASP A 48 -19.69 11.54 -30.30
N SER A 49 -19.52 12.83 -30.57
CA SER A 49 -18.78 13.75 -29.71
C SER A 49 -19.45 14.05 -28.36
N THR A 50 -20.73 13.72 -28.20
CA THR A 50 -21.45 13.92 -26.94
C THR A 50 -21.36 12.69 -26.05
N PHE A 51 -21.41 11.48 -26.62
CA PHE A 51 -21.23 10.26 -25.84
C PHE A 51 -21.04 9.03 -26.74
N ALA A 52 -20.26 8.06 -26.28
CA ALA A 52 -20.26 6.69 -26.79
C ALA A 52 -20.93 5.76 -25.76
N SER A 53 -22.18 5.38 -26.01
CA SER A 53 -22.96 4.53 -25.10
C SER A 53 -23.32 3.20 -25.71
N VAL A 54 -23.33 2.17 -24.87
CA VAL A 54 -23.76 0.82 -25.22
C VAL A 54 -24.74 0.26 -24.20
N SER A 55 -25.58 -0.66 -24.65
CA SER A 55 -26.35 -1.56 -23.81
C SER A 55 -25.83 -2.98 -23.98
N MET A 56 -26.17 -3.86 -23.04
CA MET A 56 -25.73 -5.25 -23.07
C MET A 56 -26.83 -6.19 -22.57
N VAL A 57 -26.77 -7.43 -23.04
CA VAL A 57 -27.56 -8.56 -22.53
C VAL A 57 -26.61 -9.65 -22.02
N PRO A 58 -27.08 -10.61 -21.18
CA PRO A 58 -26.22 -11.64 -20.62
C PRO A 58 -25.42 -12.39 -21.70
N GLY A 59 -24.15 -12.67 -21.41
CA GLY A 59 -23.18 -13.30 -22.30
C GLY A 59 -21.99 -12.39 -22.62
N THR A 60 -21.21 -12.79 -23.63
CA THR A 60 -19.96 -12.12 -24.02
C THR A 60 -20.18 -11.05 -25.07
N GLY A 61 -19.65 -9.85 -24.83
CA GLY A 61 -19.70 -8.74 -25.76
C GLY A 61 -18.51 -7.79 -25.64
N SER A 62 -18.38 -6.88 -26.60
CA SER A 62 -17.31 -5.89 -26.59
C SER A 62 -17.71 -4.54 -27.16
N LEU A 63 -16.99 -3.50 -26.75
CA LEU A 63 -16.95 -2.16 -27.34
C LEU A 63 -15.50 -1.78 -27.65
N THR A 64 -15.23 -1.33 -28.86
CA THR A 64 -13.96 -0.68 -29.22
C THR A 64 -14.22 0.74 -29.66
N VAL A 65 -13.53 1.72 -29.06
CA VAL A 65 -13.58 3.14 -29.40
C VAL A 65 -12.20 3.56 -29.93
N THR A 66 -12.14 4.11 -31.14
CA THR A 66 -10.89 4.48 -31.81
C THR A 66 -10.99 5.87 -32.44
N ASP A 67 -9.98 6.70 -32.20
CA ASP A 67 -9.84 8.06 -32.76
C ASP A 67 -11.09 8.94 -32.58
N LEU A 68 -11.78 8.79 -31.44
CA LEU A 68 -12.97 9.57 -31.11
C LEU A 68 -12.64 10.72 -30.16
N THR A 69 -13.12 11.93 -30.44
CA THR A 69 -13.19 12.99 -29.42
C THR A 69 -14.61 13.04 -28.88
N THR A 70 -14.82 12.72 -27.60
CA THR A 70 -16.14 12.65 -26.98
C THR A 70 -16.14 13.16 -25.53
N VAL A 71 -17.33 13.41 -24.97
CA VAL A 71 -17.48 13.75 -23.55
C VAL A 71 -17.37 12.50 -22.67
N GLY A 72 -17.84 11.33 -23.12
CA GLY A 72 -17.80 10.13 -22.29
C GLY A 72 -18.01 8.82 -23.03
N VAL A 73 -17.58 7.73 -22.41
CA VAL A 73 -17.84 6.36 -22.81
C VAL A 73 -18.58 5.68 -21.66
N GLY A 74 -19.68 4.99 -21.93
CA GLY A 74 -20.45 4.39 -20.86
C GLY A 74 -21.30 3.19 -21.23
N TYR A 75 -21.47 2.32 -20.24
CA TYR A 75 -22.39 1.19 -20.32
C TYR A 75 -23.67 1.52 -19.56
N VAL A 76 -24.80 1.26 -20.19
CA VAL A 76 -26.09 1.28 -19.49
C VAL A 76 -26.10 0.12 -18.49
N SER A 77 -26.40 0.43 -17.22
CA SER A 77 -26.47 -0.58 -16.16
C SER A 77 -27.52 -1.65 -16.52
N PRO A 78 -27.16 -2.94 -16.52
CA PRO A 78 -28.06 -4.01 -16.91
C PRO A 78 -29.07 -4.25 -15.79
N LEU A 79 -30.34 -4.40 -16.17
CA LEU A 79 -31.44 -4.66 -15.22
C LEU A 79 -31.85 -6.13 -15.15
N THR A 80 -31.26 -6.98 -15.99
CA THR A 80 -31.59 -8.41 -16.08
C THR A 80 -30.52 -9.22 -15.37
N THR A 81 -30.92 -10.07 -14.43
CA THR A 81 -30.05 -11.06 -13.79
C THR A 81 -29.31 -11.89 -14.82
N GLY A 82 -28.02 -12.11 -14.60
CA GLY A 82 -27.19 -12.90 -15.51
C GLY A 82 -25.71 -12.64 -15.32
N THR A 83 -24.91 -13.35 -16.11
CA THR A 83 -23.46 -13.12 -16.24
C THR A 83 -23.19 -12.36 -17.53
N TYR A 84 -22.33 -11.34 -17.44
CA TYR A 84 -21.94 -10.47 -18.54
C TYR A 84 -20.43 -10.45 -18.62
N ASP A 85 -19.86 -10.86 -19.75
CA ASP A 85 -18.42 -10.79 -19.99
C ASP A 85 -18.18 -9.68 -21.00
N GLN A 86 -17.68 -8.53 -20.54
CA GLN A 86 -17.62 -7.31 -21.34
C GLN A 86 -16.18 -6.84 -21.50
N THR A 87 -15.76 -6.68 -22.75
CA THR A 87 -14.46 -6.08 -23.09
C THR A 87 -14.62 -4.66 -23.64
N VAL A 88 -13.90 -3.70 -23.09
CA VAL A 88 -13.84 -2.31 -23.57
C VAL A 88 -12.42 -2.01 -24.01
N THR A 89 -12.24 -1.57 -25.25
CA THR A 89 -10.94 -1.14 -25.76
C THR A 89 -11.02 0.29 -26.27
N ILE A 90 -10.29 1.21 -25.65
CA ILE A 90 -10.17 2.60 -26.08
C ILE A 90 -8.76 2.77 -26.66
N THR A 91 -8.64 3.19 -27.91
CA THR A 91 -7.36 3.21 -28.64
C THR A 91 -7.25 4.35 -29.65
N GLY A 92 -6.17 4.38 -30.42
CA GLY A 92 -5.81 5.48 -31.32
C GLY A 92 -5.51 6.76 -30.53
N ASN A 93 -5.92 7.90 -31.09
CA ASN A 93 -5.80 9.23 -30.47
C ASN A 93 -7.11 9.67 -29.81
N THR A 94 -7.86 8.72 -29.22
CA THR A 94 -9.15 9.01 -28.58
C THR A 94 -8.96 10.00 -27.43
N VAL A 95 -9.80 11.04 -27.38
CA VAL A 95 -9.83 12.04 -26.33
C VAL A 95 -11.21 12.04 -25.67
N ILE A 96 -11.24 11.74 -24.39
CA ILE A 96 -12.45 11.80 -23.57
C ILE A 96 -12.26 12.94 -22.57
N ASN A 97 -13.15 13.92 -22.60
CA ASN A 97 -13.10 15.04 -21.66
C ASN A 97 -14.48 15.31 -21.07
N ASN A 98 -14.69 14.87 -19.83
CA ASN A 98 -15.95 15.04 -19.13
C ASN A 98 -15.83 16.09 -18.01
N PRO A 99 -16.33 17.32 -18.21
CA PRO A 99 -16.29 18.35 -17.18
C PRO A 99 -17.32 18.14 -16.06
N ALA A 100 -18.34 17.30 -16.28
CA ALA A 100 -19.46 17.16 -15.36
C ALA A 100 -19.51 15.80 -14.65
N TYR A 101 -18.68 14.83 -15.05
CA TYR A 101 -18.69 13.48 -14.49
C TYR A 101 -17.42 12.69 -14.88
N SER A 102 -17.45 11.36 -14.70
CA SER A 102 -16.40 10.44 -15.14
C SER A 102 -16.29 10.31 -16.67
N GLY A 103 -15.09 10.01 -17.17
CA GLY A 103 -14.83 9.84 -18.60
C GLY A 103 -15.31 8.47 -19.13
N LEU A 104 -14.80 7.38 -18.54
CA LEU A 104 -15.29 6.02 -18.75
C LEU A 104 -16.14 5.59 -17.55
N ILE A 105 -17.37 5.14 -17.81
CA ILE A 105 -18.36 4.77 -16.79
C ILE A 105 -18.85 3.34 -17.02
N MET A 106 -18.59 2.48 -16.06
CA MET A 106 -19.09 1.10 -16.03
C MET A 106 -19.61 0.80 -14.62
N GLN A 107 -20.86 1.14 -14.34
CA GLN A 107 -21.50 0.85 -13.04
C GLN A 107 -22.62 -0.17 -13.21
N PHE A 108 -22.55 -1.25 -12.42
CA PHE A 108 -23.46 -2.38 -12.51
C PHE A 108 -23.93 -2.83 -11.12
N GLY A 109 -25.03 -3.59 -11.06
CA GLY A 109 -25.46 -4.22 -9.81
C GLY A 109 -26.47 -3.44 -8.99
N THR A 110 -26.85 -2.23 -9.40
CA THR A 110 -27.83 -1.41 -8.69
C THR A 110 -28.78 -0.71 -9.66
N ASN A 111 -30.08 -0.66 -9.34
CA ASN A 111 -31.05 0.13 -10.10
C ASN A 111 -31.11 1.60 -9.62
N SER A 112 -31.86 2.45 -10.33
CA SER A 112 -32.01 3.87 -9.97
C SER A 112 -32.67 4.11 -8.60
N GLY A 113 -33.35 3.12 -8.03
CA GLY A 113 -33.92 3.16 -6.68
C GLY A 113 -32.97 2.64 -5.58
N GLY A 114 -31.72 2.29 -5.91
CA GLY A 114 -30.74 1.76 -4.95
C GLY A 114 -30.91 0.29 -4.61
N THR A 115 -31.78 -0.45 -5.31
CA THR A 115 -31.95 -1.90 -5.09
C THR A 115 -30.84 -2.67 -5.81
N VAL A 116 -30.19 -3.58 -5.08
CA VAL A 116 -29.16 -4.48 -5.63
C VAL A 116 -29.81 -5.47 -6.59
N ILE A 117 -29.26 -5.59 -7.79
CA ILE A 117 -29.67 -6.55 -8.81
C ILE A 117 -28.56 -7.61 -8.92
N PRO A 118 -28.88 -8.91 -8.90
CA PRO A 118 -27.89 -9.99 -9.01
C PRO A 118 -27.34 -10.11 -10.44
N VAL A 119 -26.50 -9.16 -10.86
CA VAL A 119 -25.74 -9.20 -12.11
C VAL A 119 -24.28 -9.45 -11.81
N THR A 120 -23.70 -10.44 -12.47
CA THR A 120 -22.26 -10.71 -12.41
C THR A 120 -21.63 -10.13 -13.66
N VAL A 121 -20.78 -9.12 -13.53
CA VAL A 121 -20.13 -8.49 -14.70
C VAL A 121 -18.63 -8.67 -14.61
N ASN A 122 -18.08 -9.50 -15.51
CA ASN A 122 -16.65 -9.60 -15.73
C ASN A 122 -16.24 -8.51 -16.73
N ALA A 123 -15.61 -7.45 -16.26
CA ALA A 123 -15.21 -6.31 -17.06
C ALA A 123 -13.72 -6.35 -17.37
N ALA A 124 -13.35 -6.28 -18.65
CA ALA A 124 -11.97 -6.13 -19.11
C ALA A 124 -11.85 -4.81 -19.87
N VAL A 125 -11.01 -3.89 -19.39
CA VAL A 125 -10.84 -2.54 -19.95
C VAL A 125 -9.40 -2.36 -20.42
N THR A 126 -9.21 -1.84 -21.62
CA THR A 126 -7.90 -1.47 -22.17
C THR A 126 -7.93 -0.01 -22.62
N VAL A 127 -6.98 0.79 -22.13
CA VAL A 127 -6.77 2.19 -22.52
C VAL A 127 -5.40 2.30 -23.19
N GLY A 128 -5.40 2.52 -24.51
CA GLY A 128 -4.18 2.57 -25.32
C GLY A 128 -3.31 3.81 -25.05
N ALA A 129 -2.03 3.73 -25.43
CA ALA A 129 -1.04 4.77 -25.13
C ALA A 129 -1.31 6.16 -25.75
N GLY A 130 -2.05 6.22 -26.86
CA GLY A 130 -2.45 7.48 -27.49
C GLY A 130 -3.72 8.12 -26.90
N VAL A 131 -4.34 7.48 -25.91
CA VAL A 131 -5.63 7.90 -25.33
C VAL A 131 -5.41 8.89 -24.19
N SER A 132 -6.24 9.92 -24.14
CA SER A 132 -6.35 10.85 -23.00
C SER A 132 -7.77 10.85 -22.45
N ILE A 133 -7.91 10.63 -21.15
CA ILE A 133 -9.19 10.70 -20.45
C ILE A 133 -9.09 11.70 -19.31
N THR A 134 -9.88 12.76 -19.38
CA THR A 134 -9.94 13.82 -18.37
C THR A 134 -11.32 13.86 -17.73
N SER A 135 -11.36 13.93 -16.40
CA SER A 135 -12.57 14.24 -15.63
C SER A 135 -12.33 15.44 -14.69
N HIS A 136 -13.37 16.23 -14.47
CA HIS A 136 -13.34 17.35 -13.51
C HIS A 136 -14.32 17.18 -12.33
N ASP A 137 -15.18 16.15 -12.41
CA ASP A 137 -16.16 15.79 -11.39
C ASP A 137 -16.44 14.28 -11.47
N GLY A 138 -17.39 13.79 -10.67
CA GLY A 138 -17.77 12.38 -10.61
C GLY A 138 -16.75 11.53 -9.86
N PHE A 139 -16.53 10.31 -10.34
CA PHE A 139 -15.83 9.24 -9.62
C PHE A 139 -14.46 8.88 -10.21
N GLY A 140 -13.93 9.72 -11.12
CA GLY A 140 -12.61 9.51 -11.74
C GLY A 140 -12.64 9.58 -13.26
N ALA A 141 -11.47 9.63 -13.89
CA ALA A 141 -11.34 9.55 -15.35
C ALA A 141 -11.86 8.19 -15.84
N VAL A 142 -11.53 7.12 -15.11
CA VAL A 142 -12.05 5.77 -15.31
C VAL A 142 -12.73 5.31 -14.03
N TRP A 143 -14.00 4.91 -14.13
CA TRP A 143 -14.77 4.37 -13.02
C TRP A 143 -15.47 3.07 -13.42
N VAL A 144 -15.05 1.95 -12.81
CA VAL A 144 -15.60 0.61 -13.03
C VAL A 144 -16.06 0.04 -11.69
N ARG A 145 -17.34 -0.30 -11.58
CA ARG A 145 -17.96 -0.69 -10.31
C ARG A 145 -18.99 -1.81 -10.48
N ASN A 146 -18.83 -2.84 -9.65
CA ASN A 146 -19.74 -3.96 -9.50
C ASN A 146 -20.37 -3.97 -8.10
N ASP A 147 -21.60 -3.49 -7.97
CA ASP A 147 -22.31 -3.49 -6.68
C ASP A 147 -22.84 -4.89 -6.29
N TYR A 148 -22.82 -5.88 -7.21
CA TYR A 148 -23.15 -7.26 -6.89
C TYR A 148 -21.96 -8.20 -6.97
N GLY A 149 -21.34 -8.35 -8.15
CA GLY A 149 -20.15 -9.19 -8.32
C GLY A 149 -19.65 -9.27 -9.75
N GLY A 150 -18.55 -9.99 -9.93
CA GLY A 150 -17.80 -10.11 -11.18
C GLY A 150 -16.42 -9.47 -11.06
N SER A 151 -15.48 -9.99 -11.85
CA SER A 151 -14.09 -9.55 -11.81
C SER A 151 -13.86 -8.31 -12.68
N ILE A 152 -12.94 -7.44 -12.28
CA ILE A 152 -12.58 -6.24 -13.03
C ILE A 152 -11.09 -6.32 -13.39
N SER A 153 -10.78 -6.18 -14.67
CA SER A 153 -9.41 -6.07 -15.18
C SER A 153 -9.27 -4.77 -15.97
N ILE A 154 -8.25 -3.96 -15.67
CA ILE A 154 -7.97 -2.70 -16.35
C ILE A 154 -6.49 -2.66 -16.74
N ASP A 155 -6.21 -2.47 -18.02
CA ASP A 155 -4.87 -2.21 -18.55
C ASP A 155 -4.80 -0.77 -19.10
N ASN A 156 -4.07 0.10 -18.40
CA ASN A 156 -3.90 1.49 -18.75
C ASN A 156 -2.48 1.77 -19.26
N ALA A 157 -2.37 2.08 -20.55
CA ALA A 157 -1.18 2.67 -21.17
C ALA A 157 -1.35 4.17 -21.46
N GLY A 158 -2.58 4.71 -21.36
CA GLY A 158 -2.90 6.09 -21.70
C GLY A 158 -2.65 7.11 -20.60
N THR A 159 -3.16 8.32 -20.81
CA THR A 159 -3.09 9.43 -19.84
C THR A 159 -4.46 9.64 -19.19
N LEU A 160 -4.53 9.43 -17.88
CA LEU A 160 -5.70 9.64 -17.06
C LEU A 160 -5.47 10.87 -16.17
N LEU A 161 -6.37 11.85 -16.26
CA LEU A 161 -6.33 13.05 -15.43
C LEU A 161 -7.69 13.24 -14.76
N SER A 162 -7.67 13.36 -13.44
CA SER A 162 -8.84 13.85 -12.71
C SER A 162 -8.47 15.08 -11.91
N SER A 163 -9.25 16.15 -12.07
CA SER A 163 -9.01 17.40 -11.35
C SER A 163 -10.28 17.91 -10.68
N TRP A 164 -10.51 17.47 -9.44
CA TRP A 164 -11.64 17.95 -8.66
C TRP A 164 -11.37 19.36 -8.13
N THR A 165 -12.41 20.20 -8.17
CA THR A 165 -12.32 21.62 -7.76
C THR A 165 -12.19 21.81 -6.25
N ALA A 166 -12.54 20.80 -5.46
CA ALA A 166 -12.38 20.77 -4.03
C ALA A 166 -11.79 19.43 -3.57
N THR A 167 -11.15 19.44 -2.41
CA THR A 167 -10.77 18.23 -1.71
C THR A 167 -12.01 17.44 -1.33
N VAL A 168 -12.20 16.26 -1.94
CA VAL A 168 -13.34 15.38 -1.65
C VAL A 168 -12.94 14.40 -0.54
N TYR A 169 -13.81 14.18 0.44
CA TYR A 169 -13.63 13.14 1.45
C TYR A 169 -14.88 12.23 1.54
N PRO A 170 -14.75 10.90 1.39
CA PRO A 170 -13.53 10.19 0.99
C PRO A 170 -13.11 10.57 -0.44
N PRO A 171 -11.80 10.72 -0.72
CA PRO A 171 -11.35 11.14 -2.04
C PRO A 171 -11.62 10.06 -3.09
N ALA A 172 -12.27 10.46 -4.19
CA ALA A 172 -12.35 9.66 -5.42
C ALA A 172 -10.97 9.46 -6.04
N ALA A 173 -10.83 8.44 -6.89
CA ALA A 173 -9.58 8.12 -7.58
C ALA A 173 -9.64 8.51 -9.04
N ALA A 174 -8.50 8.82 -9.67
CA ALA A 174 -8.46 9.06 -11.11
C ALA A 174 -8.76 7.79 -11.91
N LEU A 175 -8.33 6.64 -11.38
CA LEU A 175 -8.74 5.30 -11.81
C LEU A 175 -9.35 4.59 -10.60
N ASP A 176 -10.65 4.32 -10.66
CA ASP A 176 -11.42 3.69 -9.59
C ASP A 176 -12.03 2.37 -10.09
N ALA A 177 -11.68 1.26 -9.43
CA ALA A 177 -12.15 -0.08 -9.75
C ALA A 177 -12.62 -0.80 -8.48
N THR A 178 -13.92 -1.06 -8.38
CA THR A 178 -14.54 -1.62 -7.17
C THR A 178 -15.46 -2.80 -7.47
N THR A 179 -15.36 -3.90 -6.71
CA THR A 179 -16.30 -5.02 -6.81
C THR A 179 -16.65 -5.60 -5.44
N ASN A 180 -17.95 -5.88 -5.23
CA ASN A 180 -18.40 -6.53 -3.99
C ASN A 180 -18.07 -8.03 -3.95
N LEU A 181 -17.87 -8.67 -5.10
CA LEU A 181 -17.49 -10.07 -5.22
C LEU A 181 -16.62 -10.30 -6.45
N GLY A 182 -15.45 -10.91 -6.27
CA GLY A 182 -14.49 -11.16 -7.34
C GLY A 182 -13.21 -10.34 -7.21
N ALA A 183 -12.31 -10.56 -8.16
CA ALA A 183 -10.99 -9.93 -8.17
C ALA A 183 -11.03 -8.56 -8.87
N VAL A 184 -10.07 -7.69 -8.51
CA VAL A 184 -9.73 -6.49 -9.27
C VAL A 184 -8.26 -6.56 -9.66
N THR A 185 -7.94 -6.37 -10.93
CA THR A 185 -6.55 -6.34 -11.42
C THR A 185 -6.35 -5.10 -12.27
N VAL A 186 -5.41 -4.25 -11.89
CA VAL A 186 -5.04 -3.05 -12.66
C VAL A 186 -3.58 -3.15 -13.07
N VAL A 187 -3.30 -2.93 -14.34
CA VAL A 187 -1.94 -2.73 -14.86
C VAL A 187 -1.83 -1.29 -15.36
N ASN A 188 -0.82 -0.57 -14.90
CA ASN A 188 -0.53 0.79 -15.35
C ASN A 188 0.87 0.86 -15.99
N SER A 189 0.90 1.22 -17.26
CA SER A 189 2.10 1.59 -18.02
C SER A 189 2.09 3.03 -18.52
N GLY A 190 0.95 3.71 -18.38
CA GLY A 190 0.75 5.12 -18.71
C GLY A 190 0.84 6.07 -17.51
N SER A 191 0.15 7.20 -17.61
CA SER A 191 0.15 8.26 -16.60
C SER A 191 -1.20 8.40 -15.93
N VAL A 192 -1.23 8.42 -14.60
CA VAL A 192 -2.42 8.64 -13.78
C VAL A 192 -2.16 9.84 -12.87
N THR A 193 -2.90 10.91 -13.06
CA THR A 193 -2.79 12.14 -12.25
C THR A 193 -4.11 12.48 -11.59
N SER A 194 -4.07 12.78 -10.30
CA SER A 194 -5.23 13.11 -9.49
C SER A 194 -4.99 14.37 -8.67
N VAL A 195 -5.61 15.48 -9.08
CA VAL A 195 -5.59 16.73 -8.32
C VAL A 195 -6.71 16.68 -7.29
N ASN A 196 -6.35 16.76 -6.01
CA ASN A 196 -7.28 16.70 -4.87
C ASN A 196 -7.91 15.34 -4.54
N GLY A 197 -7.51 14.25 -5.21
CA GLY A 197 -8.02 12.89 -4.98
C GLY A 197 -6.92 11.83 -4.81
N ARG A 198 -7.29 10.55 -4.95
CA ARG A 198 -6.37 9.39 -5.02
C ARG A 198 -5.93 9.14 -6.46
N GLY A 199 -4.79 8.49 -6.67
CA GLY A 199 -4.35 8.08 -8.01
C GLY A 199 -5.17 6.89 -8.54
N ILE A 200 -4.80 5.69 -8.10
CA ILE A 200 -5.44 4.41 -8.41
C ILE A 200 -6.07 3.86 -7.12
N TYR A 201 -7.35 3.48 -7.20
CA TYR A 201 -8.06 2.79 -6.14
C TYR A 201 -8.63 1.47 -6.68
N ALA A 202 -8.16 0.36 -6.11
CA ALA A 202 -8.67 -0.98 -6.38
C ALA A 202 -9.23 -1.58 -5.08
N ASP A 203 -10.49 -2.00 -5.10
CA ASP A 203 -11.20 -2.50 -3.92
C ASP A 203 -12.05 -3.70 -4.34
N GLY A 204 -11.85 -4.84 -3.70
CA GLY A 204 -12.51 -6.07 -4.11
C GLY A 204 -12.93 -7.00 -2.98
N ASN A 205 -13.81 -7.91 -3.37
CA ASN A 205 -14.23 -9.05 -2.58
C ASN A 205 -14.87 -8.71 -1.21
N TYR A 206 -15.53 -7.55 -1.09
CA TYR A 206 -16.21 -7.09 0.13
C TYR A 206 -17.10 -8.16 0.79
N ARG A 207 -17.90 -8.88 -0.01
CA ARG A 207 -18.79 -9.93 0.51
C ARG A 207 -18.14 -11.31 0.55
N GLY A 208 -16.89 -11.45 0.08
CA GLY A 208 -16.10 -12.68 0.05
C GLY A 208 -16.23 -13.57 1.30
N PRO A 209 -16.13 -13.03 2.54
CA PRO A 209 -16.28 -13.83 3.76
C PRO A 209 -17.66 -14.48 3.95
N THR A 210 -18.70 -13.94 3.30
CA THR A 210 -20.09 -14.36 3.46
C THR A 210 -20.62 -15.21 2.32
N ASP A 211 -20.27 -14.89 1.07
CA ASP A 211 -20.88 -15.47 -0.13
C ASP A 211 -19.88 -15.73 -1.26
N GLY A 212 -18.56 -15.63 -0.99
CA GLY A 212 -17.51 -15.78 -1.99
C GLY A 212 -16.41 -16.77 -1.61
N THR A 213 -15.26 -16.60 -2.26
CA THR A 213 -14.00 -17.32 -2.00
C THR A 213 -12.89 -16.30 -1.88
N GLU A 214 -11.73 -16.70 -1.36
CA GLU A 214 -10.56 -15.81 -1.34
C GLU A 214 -10.21 -15.33 -2.75
N GLN A 215 -9.90 -14.05 -2.89
CA GLN A 215 -9.53 -13.43 -4.15
C GLN A 215 -8.19 -12.70 -4.03
N THR A 216 -7.73 -12.14 -5.15
CA THR A 216 -6.61 -11.20 -5.14
C THR A 216 -7.07 -9.90 -5.78
N VAL A 217 -6.87 -8.80 -5.07
CA VAL A 217 -6.99 -7.45 -5.59
C VAL A 217 -5.57 -6.94 -5.80
N SER A 218 -5.25 -6.54 -7.03
CA SER A 218 -3.88 -6.21 -7.41
C SER A 218 -3.77 -4.96 -8.27
N VAL A 219 -2.69 -4.21 -8.06
CA VAL A 219 -2.23 -3.15 -8.95
C VAL A 219 -0.76 -3.40 -9.30
N THR A 220 -0.45 -3.45 -10.59
CA THR A 220 0.92 -3.46 -11.12
C THR A 220 1.21 -2.15 -11.83
N ASN A 221 2.04 -1.31 -11.23
CA ASN A 221 2.58 -0.11 -11.89
C ASN A 221 3.94 -0.46 -12.52
N THR A 222 3.97 -0.60 -13.84
CA THR A 222 5.14 -1.01 -14.59
C THR A 222 6.24 0.07 -14.59
N ALA A 223 7.43 -0.26 -15.10
CA ALA A 223 8.59 0.64 -15.09
C ALA A 223 8.36 1.99 -15.82
N THR A 224 7.43 2.05 -16.77
CA THR A 224 7.06 3.31 -17.46
C THR A 224 5.89 4.03 -16.81
N GLY A 225 5.19 3.37 -15.89
CA GLY A 225 3.98 3.89 -15.27
C GLY A 225 4.27 4.99 -14.25
N THR A 226 3.51 6.07 -14.33
CA THR A 226 3.59 7.18 -13.37
C THR A 226 2.25 7.41 -12.69
N VAL A 227 2.25 7.53 -11.36
CA VAL A 227 1.06 7.87 -10.58
C VAL A 227 1.36 9.06 -9.68
N SER A 228 0.59 10.14 -9.79
CA SER A 228 0.74 11.34 -8.97
C SER A 228 -0.61 11.77 -8.40
N SER A 229 -0.68 12.01 -7.09
CA SER A 229 -1.95 12.36 -6.44
C SER A 229 -1.77 13.23 -5.20
N MET A 230 -2.84 13.92 -4.79
CA MET A 230 -2.85 14.61 -3.50
C MET A 230 -3.05 13.64 -2.33
N GLY A 231 -4.05 12.75 -2.42
CA GLY A 231 -4.26 11.66 -1.47
C GLY A 231 -3.42 10.44 -1.82
N ALA A 232 -3.79 9.26 -1.29
CA ALA A 232 -3.04 8.04 -1.54
C ALA A 232 -2.88 7.76 -3.05
N SER A 233 -1.66 7.50 -3.51
CA SER A 233 -1.41 7.33 -4.94
C SER A 233 -1.85 6.00 -5.48
N ILE A 234 -1.45 4.89 -4.86
CA ILE A 234 -1.99 3.57 -5.17
C ILE A 234 -2.52 2.97 -3.89
N ARG A 235 -3.83 2.71 -3.86
CA ARG A 235 -4.51 2.08 -2.74
C ARG A 235 -5.23 0.82 -3.20
N VAL A 236 -4.92 -0.29 -2.53
CA VAL A 236 -5.48 -1.60 -2.82
C VAL A 236 -6.11 -2.18 -1.56
N ILE A 237 -7.36 -2.63 -1.69
CA ILE A 237 -8.14 -3.22 -0.61
C ILE A 237 -8.69 -4.56 -1.08
N ASP A 238 -8.53 -5.58 -0.24
CA ASP A 238 -9.23 -6.84 -0.38
C ASP A 238 -9.90 -7.20 0.95
N TYR A 239 -11.16 -7.62 0.93
CA TYR A 239 -11.84 -7.97 2.19
C TYR A 239 -11.72 -9.46 2.53
N PHE A 240 -11.24 -10.31 1.62
CA PHE A 240 -11.08 -11.74 1.85
C PHE A 240 -10.11 -12.37 0.85
N GLY A 241 -8.86 -12.58 1.27
CA GLY A 241 -7.75 -12.91 0.39
C GLY A 241 -6.64 -11.86 0.38
N LEU A 242 -6.00 -11.67 -0.79
CA LEU A 242 -4.73 -10.96 -0.93
C LEU A 242 -4.91 -9.55 -1.53
N ALA A 243 -4.48 -8.52 -0.81
CA ALA A 243 -4.27 -7.18 -1.34
C ALA A 243 -2.81 -7.00 -1.80
N GLN A 244 -2.58 -6.70 -3.09
CA GLN A 244 -1.25 -6.68 -3.68
C GLN A 244 -0.93 -5.40 -4.47
N ILE A 245 0.27 -4.86 -4.27
CA ILE A 245 0.87 -3.86 -5.17
C ILE A 245 2.24 -4.34 -5.64
N ILE A 246 2.49 -4.23 -6.94
CA ILE A 246 3.83 -4.34 -7.55
C ILE A 246 4.15 -3.00 -8.22
N ASN A 247 5.21 -2.33 -7.80
CA ASN A 247 5.63 -1.05 -8.35
C ASN A 247 7.07 -1.09 -8.88
N ASP A 248 7.21 -0.94 -10.19
CA ASP A 248 8.49 -0.73 -10.88
C ASP A 248 8.65 0.73 -11.37
N GLY A 249 7.55 1.49 -11.42
CA GLY A 249 7.50 2.86 -11.93
C GLY A 249 7.69 3.94 -10.87
N THR A 250 7.10 5.12 -11.11
CA THR A 250 7.19 6.28 -10.22
C THR A 250 5.84 6.61 -9.59
N VAL A 251 5.83 6.76 -8.27
CA VAL A 251 4.64 7.06 -7.48
C VAL A 251 4.90 8.22 -6.52
N ASN A 252 4.07 9.27 -6.61
CA ASN A 252 4.19 10.47 -5.80
C ASN A 252 2.85 10.87 -5.16
N SER A 253 2.80 10.90 -3.84
CA SER A 253 1.68 11.41 -3.06
C SER A 253 2.06 12.70 -2.34
N THR A 254 1.20 13.71 -2.41
CA THR A 254 1.42 14.99 -1.71
C THR A 254 1.12 14.88 -0.21
N LEU A 255 -0.06 14.40 0.18
CA LEU A 255 -0.50 14.45 1.57
C LEU A 255 -0.47 13.08 2.26
N GLN A 256 -0.88 12.02 1.57
CA GLN A 256 -1.06 10.67 2.15
C GLN A 256 0.01 9.69 1.67
N GLN A 257 -0.27 8.38 1.70
CA GLN A 257 0.68 7.34 1.34
C GLN A 257 0.99 7.30 -0.16
N GLY A 258 2.22 6.93 -0.52
CA GLY A 258 2.53 6.58 -1.91
C GLY A 258 1.86 5.26 -2.29
N LEU A 259 2.19 4.19 -1.58
CA LEU A 259 1.60 2.86 -1.76
C LEU A 259 0.92 2.40 -0.46
N VAL A 260 -0.31 1.90 -0.56
CA VAL A 260 -1.02 1.32 0.57
C VAL A 260 -1.85 0.09 0.19
N THR A 261 -1.66 -1.01 0.92
CA THR A 261 -2.47 -2.24 0.81
C THR A 261 -3.16 -2.52 2.15
N TRP A 262 -4.40 -2.99 2.11
CA TRP A 262 -5.12 -3.47 3.29
C TRP A 262 -5.92 -4.73 2.98
N SER A 263 -5.80 -5.75 3.84
CA SER A 263 -6.68 -6.92 3.81
C SER A 263 -7.45 -7.10 5.12
N ALA A 264 -8.77 -7.29 5.04
CA ALA A 264 -9.59 -7.51 6.23
C ALA A 264 -9.42 -8.94 6.79
N ALA A 265 -9.29 -9.92 5.92
CA ALA A 265 -9.18 -11.33 6.28
C ALA A 265 -8.33 -12.03 5.21
N GLY A 266 -7.02 -11.93 5.37
CA GLY A 266 -6.03 -12.43 4.44
C GLY A 266 -4.78 -11.57 4.42
N ASP A 267 -3.96 -11.78 3.40
CA ASP A 267 -2.61 -11.24 3.36
C ASP A 267 -2.52 -9.90 2.62
N SER A 268 -1.44 -9.18 2.89
CA SER A 268 -1.12 -7.89 2.28
C SER A 268 0.31 -7.90 1.78
N LEU A 269 0.54 -7.49 0.53
CA LEU A 269 1.86 -7.55 -0.11
C LEU A 269 2.15 -6.30 -0.93
N ILE A 270 3.27 -5.65 -0.66
CA ILE A 270 3.84 -4.62 -1.53
C ILE A 270 5.25 -5.03 -1.98
N ARG A 271 5.50 -5.03 -3.28
CA ARG A 271 6.84 -5.14 -3.87
C ARG A 271 7.18 -3.84 -4.59
N ASN A 272 8.28 -3.21 -4.22
CA ASN A 272 8.76 -1.98 -4.84
C ASN A 272 10.17 -2.17 -5.42
N SER A 273 10.31 -1.98 -6.72
CA SER A 273 11.58 -1.82 -7.45
C SER A 273 11.76 -0.39 -7.98
N GLY A 274 10.67 0.38 -8.01
CA GLY A 274 10.63 1.74 -8.54
C GLY A 274 10.91 2.83 -7.50
N HIS A 275 10.30 4.00 -7.73
CA HIS A 275 10.46 5.19 -6.89
C HIS A 275 9.12 5.55 -6.22
N VAL A 276 9.14 5.70 -4.90
CA VAL A 276 7.95 6.08 -4.12
C VAL A 276 8.28 7.27 -3.23
N THR A 277 7.48 8.34 -3.34
CA THR A 277 7.56 9.51 -2.46
C THR A 277 6.20 9.79 -1.83
N SER A 278 6.19 9.98 -0.50
CA SER A 278 5.09 10.65 0.20
C SER A 278 5.55 12.00 0.73
N GLY A 279 4.67 13.00 0.64
CA GLY A 279 4.94 14.32 1.20
C GLY A 279 4.75 14.35 2.71
N ASN A 280 3.64 13.82 3.25
CA ASN A 280 3.34 13.95 4.68
C ASN A 280 2.65 12.74 5.36
N ASP A 281 2.98 11.52 4.94
CA ASP A 281 2.50 10.26 5.52
C ASP A 281 3.58 9.18 5.31
N ASN A 282 3.28 7.95 5.67
CA ASN A 282 4.09 6.79 5.33
C ASN A 282 4.26 6.68 3.81
N ALA A 283 5.47 6.43 3.31
CA ALA A 283 5.68 6.29 1.87
C ALA A 283 5.11 4.97 1.34
N VAL A 284 5.38 3.87 2.04
CA VAL A 284 4.83 2.54 1.75
C VAL A 284 4.23 1.95 3.02
N PHE A 285 2.97 1.54 2.97
CA PHE A 285 2.28 0.94 4.11
C PHE A 285 1.46 -0.30 3.71
N ALA A 286 1.88 -1.49 4.16
CA ALA A 286 1.09 -2.71 4.00
C ALA A 286 0.43 -3.10 5.33
N MET A 287 -0.87 -3.36 5.30
CA MET A 287 -1.61 -3.76 6.49
C MET A 287 -2.59 -4.91 6.26
N SER A 288 -2.88 -5.65 7.32
CA SER A 288 -3.90 -6.68 7.41
C SER A 288 -4.62 -6.55 8.75
N GLU A 289 -5.89 -6.94 8.86
CA GLU A 289 -6.54 -7.06 10.17
C GLU A 289 -6.20 -8.41 10.81
N ILE A 290 -6.46 -9.48 10.05
CA ILE A 290 -6.11 -10.86 10.34
C ILE A 290 -5.43 -11.43 9.10
N GLY A 291 -4.18 -11.87 9.23
CA GLY A 291 -3.35 -12.36 8.13
C GLY A 291 -2.00 -11.65 8.08
N SER A 292 -1.12 -12.08 7.19
CA SER A 292 0.26 -11.61 7.16
C SER A 292 0.43 -10.35 6.31
N SER A 293 1.33 -9.45 6.70
CA SER A 293 1.66 -8.24 5.94
C SER A 293 3.13 -8.20 5.56
N THR A 294 3.42 -8.05 4.26
CA THR A 294 4.78 -8.16 3.70
C THR A 294 5.14 -6.97 2.81
N ILE A 295 6.34 -6.44 3.00
CA ILE A 295 6.97 -5.47 2.09
C ILE A 295 8.33 -6.01 1.60
N VAL A 296 8.57 -5.92 0.30
CA VAL A 296 9.89 -6.13 -0.30
C VAL A 296 10.29 -4.88 -1.09
N ASN A 297 11.37 -4.23 -0.68
CA ASN A 297 11.91 -3.05 -1.34
C ASN A 297 13.28 -3.32 -1.97
N SER A 298 13.41 -2.95 -3.24
CA SER A 298 14.66 -2.91 -4.01
C SER A 298 14.88 -1.58 -4.74
N GLY A 299 13.90 -0.66 -4.65
CA GLY A 299 13.96 0.67 -5.22
C GLY A 299 14.18 1.77 -4.18
N THR A 300 13.75 2.98 -4.52
CA THR A 300 13.89 4.18 -3.66
C THR A 300 12.56 4.53 -3.00
N VAL A 301 12.58 4.73 -1.69
CA VAL A 301 11.41 5.12 -0.90
C VAL A 301 11.75 6.34 -0.04
N THR A 302 10.95 7.40 -0.15
CA THR A 302 11.13 8.64 0.63
C THR A 302 9.83 9.07 1.27
N ALA A 303 9.79 9.05 2.60
CA ALA A 303 8.78 9.74 3.39
C ALA A 303 9.31 11.12 3.79
N THR A 304 8.87 12.14 3.06
CA THR A 304 9.42 13.51 3.18
C THR A 304 9.08 14.15 4.52
N GLY A 305 7.87 13.91 5.02
CA GLY A 305 7.36 14.51 6.25
C GLY A 305 7.35 16.04 6.21
N ASP A 306 7.02 16.66 5.07
CA ASP A 306 7.07 18.11 4.90
C ASP A 306 6.14 18.81 5.92
N PRO A 307 6.69 19.54 6.92
CA PRO A 307 5.89 20.19 7.95
C PRO A 307 4.94 21.27 7.40
N THR A 308 5.20 21.80 6.20
CA THR A 308 4.31 22.78 5.56
C THR A 308 2.97 22.16 5.13
N LEU A 309 2.90 20.82 5.06
CA LEU A 309 1.72 20.05 4.70
C LEU A 309 0.93 19.54 5.93
N ASP A 310 1.40 19.77 7.17
CA ASP A 310 0.78 19.23 8.40
C ASP A 310 -0.68 19.67 8.57
N ALA A 311 -0.98 20.94 8.33
CA ALA A 311 -2.34 21.46 8.44
C ALA A 311 -3.28 20.90 7.37
N ALA A 312 -2.79 20.80 6.12
CA ALA A 312 -3.56 20.26 5.01
C ALA A 312 -3.83 18.75 5.18
N HIS A 313 -2.84 18.01 5.67
CA HIS A 313 -3.01 16.59 5.99
C HIS A 313 -4.04 16.43 7.12
N SER A 314 -3.90 17.16 8.23
CA SER A 314 -4.77 17.04 9.40
C SER A 314 -6.23 17.37 9.10
N ALA A 315 -6.49 18.21 8.09
CA ALA A 315 -7.84 18.49 7.61
C ALA A 315 -8.49 17.29 6.89
N LEU A 316 -7.70 16.33 6.41
CA LEU A 316 -8.18 15.10 5.76
C LEU A 316 -8.32 13.94 6.76
N THR A 317 -7.24 13.65 7.47
CA THR A 317 -7.16 12.54 8.41
C THR A 317 -6.04 12.79 9.41
N SER A 318 -6.05 12.09 10.54
CA SER A 318 -4.92 12.15 11.46
C SER A 318 -3.72 11.40 10.85
N PRO A 319 -2.51 11.98 10.84
CA PRO A 319 -1.33 11.26 10.38
C PRO A 319 -1.13 9.96 11.15
N GLN A 320 -0.99 8.85 10.43
CA GLN A 320 -0.65 7.55 11.00
C GLN A 320 0.87 7.35 10.91
N GLY A 321 1.67 8.35 11.28
CA GLY A 321 3.13 8.33 11.14
C GLY A 321 3.65 8.76 9.77
N MET A 322 4.98 8.82 9.66
CA MET A 322 5.69 9.30 8.46
C MET A 322 6.85 8.37 8.11
N ASN A 323 6.60 7.06 8.17
CA ASN A 323 7.64 6.04 8.04
C ASN A 323 8.00 5.80 6.56
N GLY A 324 9.23 5.37 6.29
CA GLY A 324 9.63 4.95 4.95
C GLY A 324 8.86 3.71 4.52
N LEU A 325 9.10 2.60 5.22
CA LEU A 325 8.38 1.33 5.09
C LEU A 325 7.64 1.03 6.39
N ARG A 326 6.33 0.74 6.31
CA ARG A 326 5.54 0.29 7.45
C ARG A 326 4.77 -0.97 7.13
N THR A 327 4.79 -1.96 8.02
CA THR A 327 3.88 -3.11 7.99
C THR A 327 3.13 -3.26 9.30
N SER A 328 1.84 -3.61 9.24
CA SER A 328 1.09 -3.94 10.45
C SER A 328 0.07 -5.06 10.27
N ALA A 329 -0.10 -5.90 11.30
CA ALA A 329 -1.30 -6.73 11.46
C ALA A 329 -2.12 -6.16 12.63
N TYR A 330 -3.40 -5.85 12.41
CA TYR A 330 -4.20 -5.13 13.41
C TYR A 330 -4.44 -5.99 14.65
N THR A 331 -4.91 -7.22 14.47
CA THR A 331 -5.24 -8.17 15.54
C THR A 331 -4.20 -9.29 15.62
N SER A 332 -3.91 -9.95 14.50
CA SER A 332 -2.95 -11.04 14.48
C SER A 332 -2.42 -11.34 13.09
N GLY A 333 -1.14 -11.70 13.02
CA GLY A 333 -0.49 -12.11 11.79
C GLY A 333 1.01 -11.87 11.85
N ASP A 334 1.73 -12.55 10.97
CA ASP A 334 3.16 -12.32 10.80
C ASP A 334 3.38 -11.06 9.95
N VAL A 335 4.36 -10.25 10.32
CA VAL A 335 4.75 -9.04 9.57
C VAL A 335 6.19 -9.14 9.11
N SER A 336 6.45 -8.81 7.84
CA SER A 336 7.80 -8.89 7.29
C SER A 336 8.17 -7.72 6.38
N ILE A 337 9.39 -7.20 6.56
CA ILE A 337 9.96 -6.16 5.70
C ILE A 337 11.35 -6.60 5.25
N THR A 338 11.57 -6.64 3.94
CA THR A 338 12.90 -6.88 3.34
C THR A 338 13.31 -5.66 2.52
N ASN A 339 14.34 -4.94 2.97
CA ASN A 339 15.03 -3.93 2.18
C ASN A 339 16.30 -4.55 1.59
N THR A 340 16.28 -4.86 0.31
CA THR A 340 17.38 -5.54 -0.40
C THR A 340 18.59 -4.61 -0.57
N ALA A 341 19.71 -5.16 -1.07
CA ALA A 341 20.98 -4.43 -1.21
C ALA A 341 20.90 -3.15 -2.07
N THR A 342 19.98 -3.08 -3.04
CA THR A 342 19.76 -1.88 -3.87
C THR A 342 18.72 -0.93 -3.27
N GLY A 343 18.00 -1.36 -2.24
CA GLY A 343 16.94 -0.59 -1.61
C GLY A 343 17.48 0.59 -0.81
N ASN A 344 16.91 1.77 -1.07
CA ASN A 344 17.21 3.00 -0.34
C ASN A 344 15.94 3.57 0.29
N VAL A 345 15.92 3.67 1.62
CA VAL A 345 14.77 4.12 2.40
C VAL A 345 15.15 5.36 3.20
N THR A 346 14.38 6.43 3.05
CA THR A 346 14.54 7.67 3.83
C THR A 346 13.22 8.06 4.48
N SER A 347 13.23 8.33 5.78
CA SER A 347 12.15 9.02 6.51
C SER A 347 12.74 10.20 7.28
N ASN A 348 12.19 11.40 7.09
CA ASN A 348 12.76 12.59 7.73
C ASN A 348 12.22 12.86 9.14
N ARG A 349 11.10 12.26 9.52
CA ARG A 349 10.39 12.58 10.78
C ARG A 349 10.00 11.38 11.63
N ASP A 350 10.18 10.16 11.15
CA ASP A 350 9.78 8.94 11.86
C ASP A 350 10.78 7.80 11.57
N ALA A 351 10.35 6.54 11.64
CA ALA A 351 11.20 5.41 11.36
C ALA A 351 11.45 5.23 9.84
N GLY A 352 12.67 4.86 9.49
CA GLY A 352 12.95 4.34 8.16
C GLY A 352 12.15 3.06 7.89
N ILE A 353 12.17 2.12 8.84
CA ILE A 353 11.39 0.88 8.81
C ILE A 353 10.63 0.69 10.11
N ARG A 354 9.33 0.35 10.03
CA ARG A 354 8.48 0.02 11.17
C ARG A 354 7.66 -1.24 10.91
N ALA A 355 7.73 -2.23 11.80
CA ALA A 355 6.97 -3.48 11.70
C ALA A 355 6.21 -3.75 13.00
N GLU A 356 4.88 -3.96 12.90
CA GLU A 356 3.99 -3.97 14.06
C GLU A 356 2.99 -5.13 14.05
N THR A 357 2.88 -5.87 15.14
CA THR A 357 1.83 -6.87 15.31
C THR A 357 1.58 -7.16 16.80
N PRO A 358 0.34 -7.19 17.31
CA PRO A 358 0.07 -7.57 18.68
C PRO A 358 0.52 -9.02 18.97
N THR A 359 0.26 -9.91 18.01
CA THR A 359 0.49 -11.36 18.12
C THR A 359 0.92 -11.92 16.77
N GLY A 360 2.00 -12.69 16.77
CA GLY A 360 2.66 -13.19 15.56
C GLY A 360 4.16 -12.90 15.59
N ASN A 361 4.84 -13.21 14.49
CA ASN A 361 6.26 -12.91 14.32
C ASN A 361 6.46 -11.63 13.51
N ALA A 362 7.47 -10.86 13.88
CA ALA A 362 7.91 -9.70 13.12
C ALA A 362 9.33 -9.91 12.61
N THR A 363 9.55 -9.85 11.30
CA THR A 363 10.86 -10.05 10.67
C THR A 363 11.27 -8.85 9.83
N VAL A 364 12.43 -8.27 10.11
CA VAL A 364 13.03 -7.23 9.28
C VAL A 364 14.39 -7.70 8.77
N VAL A 365 14.60 -7.61 7.45
CA VAL A 365 15.90 -7.83 6.81
C VAL A 365 16.31 -6.55 6.10
N ASN A 366 17.49 -6.02 6.45
CA ASN A 366 18.07 -4.86 5.78
C ASN A 366 19.46 -5.19 5.23
N ASP A 367 19.55 -5.23 3.90
CA ASP A 367 20.80 -5.35 3.15
C ASP A 367 21.18 -4.03 2.45
N GLY A 368 20.22 -3.10 2.33
CA GLY A 368 20.39 -1.79 1.69
C GLY A 368 20.71 -0.64 2.66
N THR A 369 20.23 0.55 2.33
CA THR A 369 20.40 1.76 3.15
C THR A 369 19.07 2.21 3.74
N VAL A 370 19.07 2.50 5.05
CA VAL A 370 17.93 3.06 5.78
C VAL A 370 18.38 4.31 6.53
N THR A 371 17.68 5.42 6.31
CA THR A 371 17.88 6.68 7.03
C THR A 371 16.56 7.09 7.68
N GLY A 372 16.58 7.45 8.97
CA GLY A 372 15.39 7.79 9.74
C GLY A 372 15.67 8.59 11.00
N VAL A 373 14.64 9.10 11.66
CA VAL A 373 14.77 9.51 13.08
C VAL A 373 15.02 8.27 13.92
N TYR A 374 14.18 7.25 13.70
CA TYR A 374 14.42 5.88 14.09
C TYR A 374 14.88 5.09 12.86
N GLY A 375 15.83 4.17 13.03
CA GLY A 375 16.26 3.32 11.91
C GLY A 375 15.23 2.23 11.62
N ILE A 376 15.17 1.23 12.51
CA ILE A 376 14.26 0.08 12.45
C ILE A 376 13.50 -0.01 13.78
N VAL A 377 12.18 -0.04 13.72
CA VAL A 377 11.31 -0.22 14.89
C VAL A 377 10.46 -1.47 14.73
N VAL A 378 10.53 -2.39 15.69
CA VAL A 378 9.74 -3.62 15.72
C VAL A 378 9.08 -3.78 17.09
N ASN A 379 7.76 -3.66 17.16
CA ASN A 379 6.99 -3.74 18.42
C ASN A 379 5.53 -4.13 18.17
N SER A 380 4.67 -4.07 19.19
CA SER A 380 3.26 -4.45 19.04
C SER A 380 2.38 -3.43 18.31
N GLY A 381 2.86 -2.21 18.08
CA GLY A 381 2.07 -1.09 17.60
C GLY A 381 1.24 -0.38 18.68
N VAL A 382 1.40 -0.69 19.97
CA VAL A 382 0.65 -0.01 21.04
C VAL A 382 0.79 1.52 20.94
N GLY A 383 -0.34 2.22 21.12
CA GLY A 383 -0.38 3.68 21.09
C GLY A 383 -0.27 4.31 19.70
N THR A 384 -0.07 3.54 18.64
CA THR A 384 -0.01 4.06 17.27
C THR A 384 -1.38 4.11 16.58
N GLY A 385 -2.37 3.39 17.11
CA GLY A 385 -3.72 3.29 16.53
C GLY A 385 -3.84 2.36 15.32
N THR A 386 -2.77 1.68 14.91
CA THR A 386 -2.76 0.73 13.77
C THR A 386 -2.81 -0.73 14.17
N THR A 387 -2.83 -1.03 15.47
CA THR A 387 -3.02 -2.37 16.03
C THR A 387 -3.97 -2.32 17.24
N ASP A 388 -4.51 -3.47 17.64
CA ASP A 388 -5.33 -3.62 18.85
C ASP A 388 -4.51 -3.93 20.11
N ALA A 389 -3.17 -3.82 20.02
CA ALA A 389 -2.26 -4.11 21.10
C ALA A 389 -2.54 -3.23 22.34
N THR A 390 -2.55 -3.86 23.51
CA THR A 390 -2.73 -3.20 24.82
C THR A 390 -1.43 -3.09 25.62
N VAL A 391 -0.36 -3.72 25.15
CA VAL A 391 0.99 -3.71 25.74
C VAL A 391 2.03 -3.50 24.64
N PRO A 392 3.20 -2.92 24.91
CA PRO A 392 4.22 -2.61 23.89
C PRO A 392 4.92 -3.83 23.28
N THR A 393 4.91 -4.94 23.99
CA THR A 393 5.61 -6.17 23.60
C THR A 393 4.75 -7.03 22.68
N ILE A 394 5.31 -7.45 21.54
CA ILE A 394 4.69 -8.46 20.66
C ILE A 394 4.57 -9.79 21.40
N ALA A 395 3.39 -10.40 21.38
CA ALA A 395 3.18 -11.80 21.77
C ALA A 395 3.72 -12.74 20.67
N GLY A 396 5.04 -12.89 20.61
CA GLY A 396 5.72 -13.69 19.61
C GLY A 396 7.21 -13.36 19.51
N THR A 397 7.80 -13.56 18.34
CA THR A 397 9.24 -13.31 18.09
C THR A 397 9.42 -12.09 17.21
N ALA A 398 10.37 -11.23 17.56
CA ALA A 398 10.85 -10.17 16.69
C ALA A 398 12.31 -10.42 16.28
N ARG A 399 12.58 -10.41 14.98
CA ARG A 399 13.90 -10.67 14.41
C ARG A 399 14.30 -9.55 13.45
N VAL A 400 15.48 -8.98 13.68
CA VAL A 400 16.13 -8.03 12.77
C VAL A 400 17.45 -8.63 12.29
N THR A 401 17.64 -8.68 10.97
CA THR A 401 18.91 -9.01 10.34
C THR A 401 19.40 -7.82 9.54
N ASN A 402 20.57 -7.29 9.88
CA ASN A 402 21.18 -6.14 9.20
C ASN A 402 22.54 -6.53 8.61
N THR A 403 22.63 -6.53 7.28
CA THR A 403 23.91 -6.61 6.55
C THR A 403 24.26 -5.29 5.87
N GLY A 404 23.28 -4.39 5.70
CA GLY A 404 23.43 -3.06 5.11
C GLY A 404 23.79 -1.96 6.11
N THR A 405 23.31 -0.74 5.82
CA THR A 405 23.56 0.46 6.64
C THR A 405 22.26 1.05 7.17
N VAL A 406 22.23 1.32 8.47
CA VAL A 406 21.18 2.08 9.14
C VAL A 406 21.80 3.33 9.77
N ASN A 407 21.33 4.51 9.36
CA ASN A 407 21.70 5.80 9.92
C ASN A 407 20.47 6.43 10.57
N ALA A 408 20.49 6.53 11.90
CA ALA A 408 19.41 7.15 12.67
C ALA A 408 19.86 8.47 13.30
N SER A 409 18.92 9.39 13.54
CA SER A 409 19.23 10.58 14.34
C SER A 409 19.00 10.36 15.85
N ASP A 410 18.17 9.40 16.23
CA ASP A 410 17.84 9.08 17.63
C ASP A 410 18.21 7.64 18.01
N LEU A 411 17.48 6.64 17.50
CA LEU A 411 17.70 5.22 17.82
C LEU A 411 17.78 4.38 16.54
N ALA A 412 18.86 3.61 16.37
CA ALA A 412 19.06 2.83 15.14
C ALA A 412 18.15 1.59 15.08
N VAL A 413 17.98 0.87 16.20
CA VAL A 413 17.10 -0.30 16.26
C VAL A 413 16.35 -0.38 17.59
N LEU A 414 15.02 -0.56 17.52
CA LEU A 414 14.16 -0.95 18.64
C LEU A 414 13.51 -2.30 18.34
N ILE A 415 13.60 -3.26 19.26
CA ILE A 415 12.92 -4.57 19.15
C ILE A 415 12.22 -4.89 20.47
N ASP A 416 10.89 -5.04 20.47
CA ASP A 416 10.11 -5.40 21.68
C ASP A 416 9.09 -6.51 21.40
N ALA A 417 9.49 -7.74 21.72
CA ALA A 417 8.70 -8.96 21.67
C ALA A 417 9.05 -9.88 22.84
N THR A 418 8.30 -10.97 23.04
CA THR A 418 8.63 -11.98 24.07
C THR A 418 10.00 -12.62 23.82
N THR A 419 10.39 -12.76 22.55
CA THR A 419 11.73 -13.16 22.12
C THR A 419 12.26 -12.17 21.08
N ASN A 420 13.39 -11.55 21.37
CA ASN A 420 14.06 -10.57 20.53
C ASN A 420 15.35 -11.16 19.95
N ALA A 421 15.55 -11.00 18.65
CA ALA A 421 16.77 -11.42 17.98
C ALA A 421 17.29 -10.32 17.04
N LEU A 422 18.54 -9.90 17.24
CA LEU A 422 19.25 -9.02 16.32
C LEU A 422 20.51 -9.73 15.81
N VAL A 423 20.67 -9.81 14.49
CA VAL A 423 21.91 -10.24 13.84
C VAL A 423 22.43 -9.08 12.99
N ASN A 424 23.61 -8.56 13.34
CA ASN A 424 24.22 -7.43 12.64
C ASN A 424 25.59 -7.79 12.09
N SER A 425 25.74 -7.80 10.77
CA SER A 425 27.03 -7.84 10.08
C SER A 425 27.34 -6.54 9.33
N GLY A 426 26.38 -5.62 9.24
CA GLY A 426 26.53 -4.31 8.61
C GLY A 426 26.84 -3.19 9.61
N THR A 427 26.29 -1.99 9.34
CA THR A 427 26.43 -0.81 10.20
C THR A 427 25.08 -0.39 10.77
N LEU A 428 25.01 -0.26 12.10
CA LEU A 428 23.95 0.42 12.82
C LEU A 428 24.57 1.65 13.50
N ALA A 429 24.22 2.85 13.04
CA ALA A 429 24.74 4.09 13.58
C ALA A 429 23.61 5.04 13.95
N THR A 430 23.76 5.73 15.07
CA THR A 430 22.89 6.83 15.45
C THR A 430 23.70 8.04 15.89
N THR A 431 23.14 9.25 15.76
CA THR A 431 23.62 10.44 16.48
C THR A 431 23.03 10.58 17.87
N GLY A 432 22.00 9.80 18.22
CA GLY A 432 21.37 9.79 19.53
C GLY A 432 22.15 9.02 20.58
N ALA A 433 21.57 8.96 21.79
CA ALA A 433 22.25 8.40 22.97
C ALA A 433 22.31 6.86 22.95
N ILE A 434 21.34 6.19 22.33
CA ILE A 434 21.19 4.74 22.34
C ILE A 434 21.14 4.24 20.89
N ALA A 435 22.01 3.30 20.49
CA ALA A 435 21.98 2.74 19.13
C ALA A 435 21.01 1.57 18.97
N VAL A 436 21.03 0.61 19.89
CA VAL A 436 20.13 -0.56 19.89
C VAL A 436 19.43 -0.65 21.24
N GLN A 437 18.12 -0.88 21.21
CA GLN A 437 17.31 -1.12 22.41
C GLN A 437 16.45 -2.36 22.22
N THR A 438 16.42 -3.23 23.25
CA THR A 438 15.48 -4.34 23.33
C THR A 438 14.46 -4.13 24.43
N GLY A 439 13.25 -4.65 24.22
CA GLY A 439 12.20 -4.71 25.24
C GLY A 439 12.48 -5.76 26.31
N ASN A 440 11.46 -6.04 27.14
CA ASN A 440 11.61 -6.89 28.32
C ASN A 440 11.61 -8.40 28.05
N GLY A 441 11.40 -8.82 26.80
CA GLY A 441 11.53 -10.23 26.42
C GLY A 441 12.97 -10.72 26.40
N ASN A 442 13.13 -12.03 26.26
CA ASN A 442 14.45 -12.66 26.14
C ASN A 442 15.14 -12.17 24.88
N SER A 443 16.37 -11.70 24.99
CA SER A 443 17.02 -10.98 23.89
C SER A 443 18.36 -11.59 23.54
N THR A 444 18.57 -11.86 22.25
CA THR A 444 19.89 -12.22 21.70
C THR A 444 20.33 -11.19 20.69
N VAL A 445 21.49 -10.56 20.92
CA VAL A 445 22.15 -9.69 19.93
C VAL A 445 23.44 -10.38 19.50
N THR A 446 23.56 -10.67 18.22
CA THR A 446 24.78 -11.17 17.59
C THR A 446 25.32 -10.11 16.66
N THR A 447 26.58 -9.70 16.83
CA THR A 447 27.20 -8.73 15.93
C THR A 447 28.59 -9.15 15.48
N SER A 448 28.81 -9.07 14.18
CA SER A 448 30.13 -9.05 13.53
C SER A 448 30.40 -7.71 12.83
N GLY A 449 29.39 -6.84 12.75
CA GLY A 449 29.50 -5.50 12.18
C GLY A 449 29.70 -4.40 13.23
N ARG A 450 29.36 -3.16 12.85
CA ARG A 450 29.46 -1.96 13.70
C ARG A 450 28.10 -1.60 14.32
N ILE A 451 28.10 -1.32 15.63
CA ILE A 451 26.98 -0.70 16.35
C ILE A 451 27.53 0.55 17.06
N SER A 452 27.00 1.73 16.73
CA SER A 452 27.57 3.01 17.16
C SER A 452 26.49 3.95 17.71
N ALA A 453 26.59 4.28 18.99
CA ALA A 453 25.90 5.43 19.56
C ALA A 453 26.54 6.74 19.05
N GLY A 454 25.89 7.87 19.31
CA GLY A 454 26.36 9.19 18.91
C GLY A 454 27.67 9.62 19.59
N SER A 455 28.02 8.97 20.71
CA SER A 455 29.30 9.18 21.39
C SER A 455 29.82 7.91 22.07
N PRO A 456 31.13 7.82 22.37
CA PRO A 456 31.71 6.70 23.13
C PRO A 456 31.17 6.57 24.56
N SER A 457 30.61 7.63 25.13
CA SER A 457 29.96 7.60 26.46
C SER A 457 28.47 7.25 26.39
N GLY A 458 27.90 7.14 25.19
CA GLY A 458 26.52 6.70 24.98
C GLY A 458 26.35 5.19 25.18
N THR A 459 25.21 4.67 24.76
CA THR A 459 24.86 3.25 24.90
C THR A 459 24.76 2.61 23.52
N ALA A 460 25.70 1.72 23.20
CA ALA A 460 25.63 0.93 21.97
C ALA A 460 24.44 -0.03 22.00
N ILE A 461 24.21 -0.72 23.12
CA ILE A 461 23.11 -1.68 23.27
C ILE A 461 22.50 -1.54 24.67
N SER A 462 21.20 -1.31 24.74
CA SER A 462 20.39 -1.30 25.96
C SER A 462 19.45 -2.50 25.97
N PHE A 463 19.72 -3.47 26.83
CA PHE A 463 18.87 -4.63 27.01
C PHE A 463 17.79 -4.40 28.07
N GLY A 464 16.57 -4.89 27.81
CA GLY A 464 15.50 -4.94 28.79
C GLY A 464 15.70 -5.99 29.89
N SER A 465 14.64 -6.26 30.65
CA SER A 465 14.71 -7.09 31.86
C SER A 465 14.66 -8.61 31.64
N GLY A 466 14.58 -9.08 30.39
CA GLY A 466 14.58 -10.50 30.05
C GLY A 466 15.92 -11.20 30.30
N SER A 467 16.01 -12.46 29.88
CA SER A 467 17.29 -13.17 29.79
C SER A 467 18.03 -12.73 28.53
N ASN A 468 19.18 -12.09 28.70
CA ASN A 468 19.90 -11.46 27.59
C ASN A 468 21.22 -12.18 27.28
N ARG A 469 21.51 -12.30 25.98
CA ARG A 469 22.77 -12.83 25.43
C ARG A 469 23.32 -11.86 24.40
N LEU A 470 24.55 -11.40 24.61
CA LEU A 470 25.34 -10.67 23.62
C LEU A 470 26.41 -11.59 23.05
N VAL A 471 26.43 -11.75 21.74
CA VAL A 471 27.43 -12.55 21.00
C VAL A 471 28.26 -11.61 20.13
N LEU A 472 29.56 -11.53 20.41
CA LEU A 472 30.53 -10.70 19.67
C LEU A 472 31.44 -11.58 18.82
N ALA A 473 31.48 -11.32 17.51
CA ALA A 473 32.47 -11.92 16.61
C ALA A 473 33.75 -11.09 16.51
N ASP A 474 34.80 -11.65 15.91
CA ASP A 474 36.14 -11.03 15.81
C ASP A 474 36.13 -9.61 15.24
N THR A 475 35.20 -9.31 14.31
CA THR A 475 35.11 -8.02 13.61
C THR A 475 34.12 -7.05 14.24
N ALA A 476 33.47 -7.43 15.35
CA ALA A 476 32.49 -6.61 16.03
C ALA A 476 33.09 -5.28 16.51
N THR A 477 32.44 -4.16 16.19
CA THR A 477 32.84 -2.84 16.67
C THR A 477 31.69 -2.17 17.41
N LEU A 478 31.89 -1.82 18.68
CA LEU A 478 30.92 -1.08 19.49
C LEU A 478 31.46 0.31 19.81
N VAL A 479 30.63 1.34 19.64
CA VAL A 479 30.87 2.69 20.18
C VAL A 479 29.78 3.01 21.17
N GLY A 480 30.17 3.09 22.45
CA GLY A 480 29.26 3.20 23.59
C GLY A 480 29.30 1.97 24.48
N ASN A 481 28.57 2.04 25.59
CA ASN A 481 28.43 0.97 26.58
C ASN A 481 27.34 -0.02 26.18
N VAL A 482 27.42 -1.24 26.71
CA VAL A 482 26.35 -2.24 26.71
C VAL A 482 25.78 -2.31 28.12
N ILE A 483 24.47 -2.10 28.25
CA ILE A 483 23.77 -2.04 29.54
C ILE A 483 22.68 -3.10 29.57
N ASN A 484 22.59 -3.84 30.67
CA ASN A 484 21.48 -4.76 30.94
C ASN A 484 20.67 -4.29 32.15
N ALA A 485 19.33 -4.33 32.03
CA ALA A 485 18.43 -4.03 33.14
C ALA A 485 18.24 -5.21 34.12
N SER A 486 18.63 -6.44 33.73
CA SER A 486 18.49 -7.67 34.51
C SER A 486 19.84 -8.23 35.00
N THR A 487 19.78 -9.33 35.76
CA THR A 487 20.96 -10.12 36.18
C THR A 487 20.95 -11.50 35.52
N GLY A 488 22.06 -12.23 35.52
CA GLY A 488 22.13 -13.56 34.91
C GLY A 488 22.44 -13.57 33.41
N ASN A 489 22.84 -12.44 32.85
CA ASN A 489 23.05 -12.28 31.41
C ASN A 489 24.39 -12.85 30.94
N THR A 490 24.43 -13.24 29.66
CA THR A 490 25.60 -13.87 29.03
C THR A 490 26.27 -12.95 28.03
N LEU A 491 27.58 -12.74 28.20
CA LEU A 491 28.44 -12.18 27.16
C LEU A 491 29.28 -13.31 26.57
N GLU A 492 29.15 -13.49 25.26
CA GLU A 492 29.80 -14.55 24.49
C GLU A 492 30.75 -13.97 23.46
N LEU A 493 31.99 -14.45 23.49
CA LEU A 493 33.01 -14.14 22.50
C LEU A 493 33.07 -15.27 21.47
N ASN A 494 32.37 -15.08 20.36
CA ASN A 494 32.24 -16.06 19.28
C ASN A 494 33.14 -15.68 18.10
N GLY A 495 34.44 -15.87 18.31
CA GLY A 495 35.49 -15.50 17.38
C GLY A 495 36.59 -16.55 17.31
N SER A 496 37.23 -16.68 16.16
CA SER A 496 38.37 -17.60 15.96
C SER A 496 39.72 -16.92 16.19
N ALA A 497 39.74 -15.58 16.22
CA ALA A 497 40.94 -14.80 16.44
C ALA A 497 41.34 -14.75 17.92
N SER A 498 42.63 -14.53 18.16
CA SER A 498 43.15 -14.19 19.48
C SER A 498 42.86 -12.71 19.79
N GLY A 499 42.33 -12.44 20.97
CA GLY A 499 42.08 -11.08 21.47
C GLY A 499 42.24 -10.99 22.98
N THR A 500 42.15 -9.77 23.52
CA THR A 500 42.16 -9.53 24.97
C THR A 500 40.87 -8.83 25.36
N LEU A 501 40.16 -9.39 26.34
CA LEU A 501 39.06 -8.72 27.03
C LEU A 501 39.57 -8.29 28.40
N ASP A 502 39.56 -6.99 28.67
CA ASP A 502 39.78 -6.48 30.01
C ASP A 502 38.56 -6.77 30.88
N LEU A 503 38.69 -7.63 31.89
CA LEU A 503 37.59 -7.96 32.79
C LEU A 503 37.13 -6.77 33.63
N ALA A 504 37.94 -5.72 33.81
CA ALA A 504 37.47 -4.49 34.45
C ALA A 504 36.40 -3.78 33.61
N SER A 505 36.40 -4.01 32.28
CA SER A 505 35.34 -3.53 31.39
C SER A 505 34.02 -4.29 31.57
N VAL A 506 34.03 -5.48 32.18
CA VAL A 506 32.84 -6.26 32.54
C VAL A 506 32.54 -6.03 34.03
N SER A 507 31.88 -4.91 34.33
CA SER A 507 31.59 -4.51 35.71
C SER A 507 30.40 -3.57 35.77
N ALA A 508 29.94 -3.21 36.97
CA ALA A 508 28.82 -2.28 37.15
C ALA A 508 29.06 -0.88 36.56
N THR A 509 30.33 -0.49 36.38
CA THR A 509 30.74 0.81 35.81
C THR A 509 31.56 0.66 34.54
N GLY A 510 31.72 -0.55 34.03
CA GLY A 510 32.51 -0.86 32.84
C GLY A 510 31.71 -0.63 31.55
N ALA A 511 32.35 -0.96 30.42
CA ALA A 511 31.72 -0.89 29.10
C ALA A 511 30.65 -1.98 28.88
N PHE A 512 30.74 -3.10 29.59
CA PHE A 512 29.79 -4.22 29.54
C PHE A 512 29.16 -4.44 30.92
N GLN A 513 27.95 -3.93 31.11
CA GLN A 513 27.28 -3.90 32.41
C GLN A 513 26.21 -4.99 32.51
N GLY A 514 26.11 -5.62 33.69
CA GLY A 514 25.05 -6.60 34.02
C GLY A 514 25.23 -8.00 33.44
N PHE A 515 26.45 -8.36 32.99
CA PHE A 515 26.81 -9.72 32.61
C PHE A 515 27.42 -10.47 33.80
N SER A 516 26.90 -11.66 34.10
CA SER A 516 27.42 -12.54 35.14
C SER A 516 28.03 -13.83 34.58
N THR A 517 27.77 -14.11 33.30
CA THR A 517 28.25 -15.31 32.60
C THR A 517 29.10 -14.88 31.41
N LEU A 518 30.33 -15.37 31.36
CA LEU A 518 31.26 -15.16 30.24
C LEU A 518 31.48 -16.49 29.55
N VAL A 519 31.27 -16.52 28.23
CA VAL A 519 31.46 -17.71 27.40
C VAL A 519 32.43 -17.39 26.27
N LYS A 520 33.36 -18.30 26.02
CA LYS A 520 34.14 -18.36 24.78
C LYS A 520 33.67 -19.62 24.04
N SER A 521 33.12 -19.46 22.84
CA SER A 521 32.68 -20.55 21.97
C SER A 521 33.61 -20.80 20.81
#